data_AF-A0AAN6LCI7-F1
#
_entry.id   AF-A0AAN6LCI7-F1
#
_cell.length_a   1.000
_cell.length_b   1.000
_cell.length_c   1.000
_cell.angle_alpha   90.00
_cell.angle_beta   90.00
_cell.angle_gamma   90.00
#
_symmetry.space_group_name_H-M   'P 1'
#
loop_
_entity.id
_entity.type
_entity.pdbx_description
1 polymer ?
#
loop_
_entity_poly.entity_id
_entity_poly.type
_entity_poly.pdbx_seq_one_letter_code
_entity_poly.pdbx_strand_id
1 'polypeptide(L)'
;MPSATSPESLPPPSRLFHYHPAHRVLICRPCKYAIQPHAISRHLKEIHLIYRASRRPYVDYAARLQLAEPGDVPLPEAHGFPVQELPVEWGFSCLAEGGCGYLCVSLKRMKQHWVHEHGRAGRGAGEGKAKGDWKSVPLQTFFRGNLLRYFTKPEPASGLQDGEWDGVEDAGTRAEIALTTSSFAAGLDNLSLSFSAAPDTSTATLLAHFISSTAHTLAVNAATAHAWITTVPQIASTTPYVMQGLLACSALHLAHLSPHTSHKRAYTLRSYQLQEEAMPPFRAAVGNRQAHVSNFEAVLVFAHFLIVFSVAADRAGGDLFLVDNQQQQQNPTPNDSDPRARESTLLPYWLYSLRGGCAIVNDVWTHLIRSPISPLTEQWDVQIETSPGSGTFIASPSDDPDAVAAATNNELSTPPPLEENVLLGKLLSYIPTPSMYGGEEGEVETWTAREREIYTDAATRLSIAFLKLRALGGHVSAWDVLRIWPLRLPVGCLELLGGGHMGMLLLLGHYARILRRVEGVWFFGGEGARLERVVMGRLRGVWRGRLVELGDSCFY
;
A
#
# COMPACT_ATOMS: atom_id res chain seq x y z
N MET A 1 -13.31 -6.56 44.23
CA MET A 1 -14.72 -6.17 44.00
C MET A 1 -14.77 -4.66 43.91
N PRO A 2 -14.65 -4.14 42.68
CA PRO A 2 -15.84 -3.59 42.02
C PRO A 2 -16.06 -4.17 40.61
N SER A 3 -17.35 -4.40 40.36
CA SER A 3 -18.16 -4.59 39.15
C SER A 3 -17.54 -4.93 37.79
N ALA A 4 -17.98 -6.07 37.27
CA ALA A 4 -17.85 -6.55 35.90
C ALA A 4 -18.40 -5.56 34.85
N THR A 5 -17.62 -5.31 33.80
CA THR A 5 -18.10 -4.75 32.53
C THR A 5 -18.45 -5.88 31.57
N SER A 6 -19.71 -5.90 31.15
CA SER A 6 -20.38 -6.87 30.29
C SER A 6 -19.79 -6.91 28.85
N PRO A 7 -20.09 -7.96 28.06
CA PRO A 7 -19.63 -8.08 26.67
C PRO A 7 -20.25 -6.99 25.80
N GLU A 8 -19.42 -6.30 25.00
CA GLU A 8 -19.82 -5.23 24.09
C GLU A 8 -20.97 -5.70 23.16
N SER A 9 -22.17 -5.14 23.37
CA SER A 9 -23.35 -5.43 22.58
C SER A 9 -23.22 -4.85 21.17
N LEU A 10 -23.41 -5.67 20.13
CA LEU A 10 -23.45 -5.23 18.73
C LEU A 10 -24.41 -4.03 18.53
N PRO A 11 -24.04 -3.04 17.69
CA PRO A 11 -24.83 -1.83 17.54
C PRO A 11 -26.21 -2.14 16.93
N PRO A 12 -27.31 -1.52 17.39
CA PRO A 12 -28.63 -1.78 16.83
C PRO A 12 -28.69 -1.43 15.33
N PRO A 13 -29.55 -2.09 14.54
CA PRO A 13 -29.62 -1.90 13.09
C PRO A 13 -29.80 -0.44 12.65
N SER A 14 -30.51 0.38 13.42
CA SER A 14 -30.74 1.80 13.14
C SER A 14 -29.48 2.68 13.25
N ARG A 15 -28.43 2.21 13.96
CA ARG A 15 -27.12 2.87 14.00
C ARG A 15 -26.23 2.45 12.84
N LEU A 16 -26.31 1.20 12.39
CA LEU A 16 -25.50 0.70 11.29
C LEU A 16 -26.05 1.14 9.92
N PHE A 17 -27.37 1.15 9.79
CA PHE A 17 -28.05 1.46 8.54
C PHE A 17 -28.83 2.78 8.64
N HIS A 18 -28.85 3.51 7.53
CA HIS A 18 -29.71 4.67 7.31
C HIS A 18 -30.64 4.37 6.13
N TYR A 19 -31.93 4.29 6.39
CA TYR A 19 -32.93 4.13 5.34
C TYR A 19 -33.29 5.49 4.76
N HIS A 20 -33.21 5.64 3.44
CA HIS A 20 -33.60 6.87 2.74
C HIS A 20 -34.93 6.66 2.02
N PRO A 21 -36.08 7.14 2.58
CA PRO A 21 -37.40 6.81 2.07
C PRO A 21 -37.64 7.27 0.63
N ALA A 22 -37.16 8.46 0.26
CA ALA A 22 -37.38 9.02 -1.07
C ALA A 22 -36.71 8.21 -2.19
N HIS A 23 -35.62 7.50 -1.88
CA HIS A 23 -34.87 6.68 -2.83
C HIS A 23 -35.11 5.18 -2.62
N ARG A 24 -35.80 4.80 -1.55
CA ARG A 24 -36.04 3.40 -1.17
C ARG A 24 -34.74 2.60 -1.08
N VAL A 25 -33.68 3.21 -0.52
CA VAL A 25 -32.36 2.56 -0.36
C VAL A 25 -31.95 2.46 1.10
N LEU A 26 -31.19 1.42 1.41
CA LEU A 26 -30.60 1.21 2.74
C LEU A 26 -29.10 1.50 2.67
N ILE A 27 -28.68 2.65 3.20
CA ILE A 27 -27.28 3.09 3.19
C ILE A 27 -26.57 2.54 4.43
N CYS A 28 -25.42 1.90 4.22
CA CYS A 28 -24.53 1.54 5.30
C CYS A 28 -23.71 2.75 5.75
N ARG A 29 -23.85 3.19 7.01
CA ARG A 29 -23.17 4.41 7.48
C ARG A 29 -21.64 4.28 7.47
N PRO A 30 -21.02 3.18 7.91
CA PRO A 30 -19.56 3.04 7.81
C PRO A 30 -19.06 2.89 6.37
N CYS A 31 -19.80 2.17 5.52
CA CYS A 31 -19.34 1.88 4.17
C CYS A 31 -19.66 2.99 3.16
N LYS A 32 -20.61 3.88 3.49
CA LYS A 32 -21.03 5.04 2.70
C LYS A 32 -21.50 4.67 1.29
N TYR A 33 -22.26 3.58 1.18
CA TYR A 33 -22.99 3.17 -0.03
C TYR A 33 -24.27 2.39 0.33
N ALA A 34 -25.22 2.35 -0.61
CA ALA A 34 -26.48 1.61 -0.50
C ALA A 34 -26.28 0.10 -0.70
N ILE A 35 -26.90 -0.71 0.16
CA ILE A 35 -26.85 -2.16 0.11
C ILE A 35 -28.08 -2.68 -0.62
N GLN A 36 -27.89 -3.62 -1.55
CA GLN A 36 -28.99 -4.32 -2.21
C GLN A 36 -29.74 -5.22 -1.22
N PRO A 37 -31.07 -5.39 -1.35
CA PRO A 37 -31.87 -6.22 -0.44
C PRO A 37 -31.30 -7.64 -0.26
N HIS A 38 -30.95 -8.29 -1.36
CA HIS A 38 -30.38 -9.65 -1.40
C HIS A 38 -28.97 -9.74 -0.80
N ALA A 39 -28.22 -8.62 -0.78
CA ALA A 39 -26.82 -8.58 -0.40
C ALA A 39 -26.60 -8.24 1.08
N ILE A 40 -27.64 -7.88 1.83
CA ILE A 40 -27.53 -7.43 3.23
C ILE A 40 -26.83 -8.47 4.11
N SER A 41 -27.24 -9.74 4.00
CA SER A 41 -26.62 -10.83 4.77
C SER A 41 -25.16 -11.05 4.43
N ARG A 42 -24.79 -10.88 3.15
CA ARG A 42 -23.40 -11.01 2.67
C ARG A 42 -22.56 -9.84 3.13
N HIS A 43 -23.07 -8.61 2.97
CA HIS A 43 -22.43 -7.38 3.42
C HIS A 43 -22.14 -7.40 4.93
N LEU A 44 -23.11 -7.81 5.75
CA LEU A 44 -22.93 -7.97 7.19
C LEU A 44 -21.82 -8.98 7.53
N LYS A 45 -21.70 -10.09 6.77
CA LYS A 45 -20.65 -11.10 6.96
C LYS A 45 -19.27 -10.58 6.58
N GLU A 46 -19.15 -10.06 5.37
CA GLU A 46 -17.86 -9.86 4.70
C GLU A 46 -17.25 -8.51 5.06
N ILE A 47 -18.07 -7.51 5.39
CA ILE A 47 -17.60 -6.15 5.69
C ILE A 47 -17.65 -5.83 7.18
N HIS A 48 -18.71 -6.26 7.88
CA HIS A 48 -18.91 -5.97 9.30
C HIS A 48 -18.63 -7.14 10.23
N LEU A 49 -18.27 -8.31 9.70
CA LEU A 49 -18.01 -9.53 10.48
C LEU A 49 -19.16 -9.89 11.44
N ILE A 50 -20.39 -9.47 11.14
CA ILE A 50 -21.58 -9.88 11.90
C ILE A 50 -21.93 -11.27 11.40
N TYR A 51 -21.64 -12.30 12.21
CA TYR A 51 -21.83 -13.71 11.84
C TYR A 51 -23.29 -14.17 11.98
N ARG A 52 -23.60 -15.37 11.45
CA ARG A 52 -24.97 -15.88 11.27
C ARG A 52 -25.85 -15.74 12.52
N ALA A 53 -25.31 -16.01 13.71
CA ALA A 53 -26.04 -15.95 14.97
C ALA A 53 -26.61 -14.56 15.30
N SER A 54 -25.94 -13.49 14.86
CA SER A 54 -26.26 -12.10 15.24
C SER A 54 -26.86 -11.26 14.12
N ARG A 55 -27.09 -11.83 12.92
CA ARG A 55 -27.63 -11.09 11.76
C ARG A 55 -29.14 -10.84 11.82
N ARG A 56 -29.87 -11.69 12.54
CA ARG A 56 -31.34 -11.69 12.52
C ARG A 56 -31.95 -10.30 12.76
N PRO A 57 -31.52 -9.50 13.76
CA PRO A 57 -32.07 -8.16 13.98
C PRO A 57 -31.89 -7.21 12.79
N TYR A 58 -30.78 -7.32 12.04
CA TYR A 58 -30.46 -6.47 10.90
C TYR A 58 -31.24 -6.85 9.65
N VAL A 59 -31.37 -8.16 9.40
CA VAL A 59 -32.16 -8.69 8.29
C VAL A 59 -33.64 -8.40 8.52
N ASP A 60 -34.13 -8.61 9.75
CA ASP A 60 -35.51 -8.29 10.13
C ASP A 60 -35.80 -6.79 10.04
N TYR A 61 -34.81 -5.94 10.39
CA TYR A 61 -34.92 -4.49 10.22
C TYR A 61 -35.05 -4.11 8.75
N ALA A 62 -34.20 -4.67 7.88
CA ALA A 62 -34.24 -4.38 6.46
C ALA A 62 -35.51 -4.93 5.78
N ALA A 63 -36.01 -6.09 6.20
CA ALA A 63 -37.22 -6.70 5.65
C ALA A 63 -38.50 -5.88 5.90
N ARG A 64 -38.50 -5.01 6.92
CA ARG A 64 -39.61 -4.08 7.19
C ARG A 64 -39.59 -2.83 6.31
N LEU A 65 -38.52 -2.61 5.55
CA LEU A 65 -38.34 -1.43 4.71
C LEU A 65 -38.70 -1.74 3.26
N GLN A 66 -39.22 -0.74 2.56
CA GLN A 66 -39.51 -0.86 1.15
C GLN A 66 -38.26 -0.49 0.35
N LEU A 67 -37.45 -1.50 0.01
CA LEU A 67 -36.19 -1.31 -0.72
C LEU A 67 -36.40 -1.50 -2.23
N ALA A 68 -35.87 -0.60 -3.04
CA ALA A 68 -35.86 -0.70 -4.49
C ALA A 68 -34.63 -1.47 -5.00
N GLU A 69 -34.79 -2.17 -6.12
CA GLU A 69 -33.66 -2.76 -6.84
C GLU A 69 -32.80 -1.68 -7.49
N PRO A 70 -31.49 -1.91 -7.71
CA PRO A 70 -30.56 -0.89 -8.21
C PRO A 70 -31.00 -0.14 -9.48
N GLY A 71 -31.70 -0.82 -10.39
CA GLY A 71 -32.22 -0.21 -11.63
C GLY A 71 -33.39 0.75 -11.40
N ASP A 72 -34.17 0.52 -10.34
CA ASP A 72 -35.44 1.18 -10.03
C ASP A 72 -35.32 2.25 -8.95
N VAL A 73 -34.08 2.55 -8.50
CA VAL A 73 -33.81 3.63 -7.55
C VAL A 73 -34.03 4.98 -8.27
N PRO A 74 -34.99 5.80 -7.81
CA PRO A 74 -35.22 7.10 -8.41
C PRO A 74 -34.04 8.03 -8.12
N LEU A 75 -33.57 8.74 -9.14
CA LEU A 75 -32.49 9.73 -8.99
C LEU A 75 -33.02 10.97 -8.22
N PRO A 76 -32.18 11.66 -7.43
CA PRO A 76 -32.60 12.84 -6.69
C PRO A 76 -33.00 14.00 -7.60
N GLU A 77 -34.11 14.65 -7.27
CA GLU A 77 -34.57 15.90 -7.90
C GLU A 77 -33.73 17.12 -7.43
N ALA A 78 -34.02 18.32 -7.96
CA ALA A 78 -33.20 19.55 -7.82
C ALA A 78 -32.72 19.89 -6.40
N HIS A 79 -33.56 19.63 -5.40
CA HIS A 79 -33.33 19.89 -3.98
C HIS A 79 -32.80 18.68 -3.19
N GLY A 80 -32.66 17.51 -3.82
CA GLY A 80 -32.27 16.26 -3.17
C GLY A 80 -30.75 15.99 -3.16
N PHE A 81 -29.94 16.93 -3.64
CA PHE A 81 -28.49 16.81 -3.70
C PHE A 81 -27.81 17.77 -2.70
N PRO A 82 -26.88 17.32 -1.85
CA PRO A 82 -26.38 15.95 -1.73
C PRO A 82 -27.29 15.03 -0.90
N VAL A 83 -27.40 13.77 -1.32
CA VAL A 83 -28.04 12.73 -0.53
C VAL A 83 -27.20 12.48 0.72
N GLN A 84 -27.83 12.56 1.89
CA GLN A 84 -27.17 12.36 3.18
C GLN A 84 -26.57 10.94 3.27
N GLU A 85 -25.46 10.80 3.99
CA GLU A 85 -24.69 9.55 4.17
C GLU A 85 -23.94 9.00 2.95
N LEU A 86 -24.03 9.64 1.77
CA LEU A 86 -23.22 9.32 0.60
C LEU A 86 -22.09 10.35 0.38
N PRO A 87 -20.89 9.93 -0.06
CA PRO A 87 -19.79 10.84 -0.32
C PRO A 87 -20.03 11.62 -1.61
N VAL A 88 -19.64 12.91 -1.62
CA VAL A 88 -19.63 13.73 -2.84
C VAL A 88 -18.25 13.67 -3.47
N GLU A 89 -18.17 13.20 -4.71
CA GLU A 89 -16.95 13.10 -5.50
C GLU A 89 -16.95 14.16 -6.62
N TRP A 90 -15.79 14.65 -7.04
CA TRP A 90 -15.72 15.55 -8.19
C TRP A 90 -15.52 14.76 -9.47
N GLY A 91 -16.38 14.99 -10.45
CA GLY A 91 -16.28 14.36 -11.76
C GLY A 91 -16.66 15.32 -12.89
N PHE A 92 -17.03 14.74 -14.02
CA PHE A 92 -17.28 15.44 -15.27
C PHE A 92 -18.68 15.13 -15.80
N SER A 93 -19.36 16.16 -16.28
CA SER A 93 -20.60 16.08 -17.04
C SER A 93 -20.32 16.37 -18.49
N CYS A 94 -20.80 15.49 -19.37
CA CYS A 94 -20.76 15.72 -20.80
C CYS A 94 -21.62 16.95 -21.17
N LEU A 95 -21.11 17.80 -22.08
CA LEU A 95 -21.80 18.99 -22.60
C LEU A 95 -22.14 18.85 -24.09
N ALA A 96 -22.16 17.64 -24.63
CA ALA A 96 -22.51 17.42 -26.03
C ALA A 96 -23.90 17.96 -26.37
N GLU A 97 -24.01 18.54 -27.57
CA GLU A 97 -25.26 19.04 -28.13
C GLU A 97 -26.29 17.90 -28.17
N GLY A 98 -27.49 18.16 -27.66
CA GLY A 98 -28.54 17.13 -27.53
C GLY A 98 -28.71 16.54 -26.12
N GLY A 99 -27.96 17.02 -25.12
CA GLY A 99 -28.24 16.69 -23.72
C GLY A 99 -27.88 15.25 -23.32
N CYS A 100 -26.66 14.81 -23.68
CA CYS A 100 -26.15 13.45 -23.44
C CYS A 100 -26.28 12.97 -21.97
N GLY A 101 -26.18 13.88 -20.99
CA GLY A 101 -26.42 13.56 -19.57
C GLY A 101 -25.41 12.59 -18.94
N TYR A 102 -24.35 12.19 -19.66
CA TYR A 102 -23.34 11.26 -19.17
C TYR A 102 -22.45 11.90 -18.10
N LEU A 103 -22.25 11.16 -16.99
CA LEU A 103 -21.49 11.57 -15.81
C LEU A 103 -20.42 10.53 -15.49
N CYS A 104 -19.18 10.98 -15.21
CA CYS A 104 -18.14 10.08 -14.72
C CYS A 104 -17.05 10.82 -13.92
N VAL A 105 -16.36 10.11 -13.04
CA VAL A 105 -15.32 10.70 -12.17
C VAL A 105 -13.97 10.88 -12.89
N SER A 106 -13.69 10.09 -13.92
CA SER A 106 -12.38 10.07 -14.59
C SER A 106 -12.39 10.80 -15.93
N LEU A 107 -11.43 11.71 -16.12
CA LEU A 107 -11.21 12.41 -17.40
C LEU A 107 -10.94 11.44 -18.55
N LYS A 108 -10.23 10.33 -18.29
CA LYS A 108 -9.97 9.28 -19.30
C LYS A 108 -11.28 8.68 -19.83
N ARG A 109 -12.21 8.37 -18.93
CA ARG A 109 -13.54 7.84 -19.30
C ARG A 109 -14.36 8.88 -20.06
N MET A 110 -14.26 10.17 -19.70
CA MET A 110 -14.94 11.23 -20.44
C MET A 110 -14.40 11.38 -21.87
N LYS A 111 -13.08 11.36 -22.05
CA LYS A 111 -12.45 11.39 -23.38
C LYS A 111 -12.84 10.17 -24.23
N GLN A 112 -12.85 8.98 -23.63
CA GLN A 112 -13.29 7.76 -24.31
C GLN A 112 -14.78 7.82 -24.69
N HIS A 113 -15.64 8.26 -23.78
CA HIS A 113 -17.07 8.47 -24.05
C HIS A 113 -17.29 9.39 -25.25
N TRP A 114 -16.56 10.50 -25.35
CA TRP A 114 -16.64 11.42 -26.48
C TRP A 114 -16.27 10.77 -27.82
N VAL A 115 -15.23 9.92 -27.84
CA VAL A 115 -14.85 9.19 -29.05
C VAL A 115 -15.92 8.17 -29.45
N HIS A 116 -16.50 7.45 -28.49
CA HIS A 116 -17.46 6.37 -28.76
C HIS A 116 -18.88 6.87 -29.06
N GLU A 117 -19.41 7.79 -28.26
CA GLU A 117 -20.80 8.25 -28.33
C GLU A 117 -20.96 9.53 -29.18
N HIS A 118 -19.89 10.31 -29.33
CA HIS A 118 -19.92 11.58 -30.09
C HIS A 118 -18.98 11.57 -31.31
N GLY A 119 -18.30 10.45 -31.58
CA GLY A 119 -17.52 10.23 -32.79
C GLY A 119 -16.28 11.12 -32.94
N ARG A 120 -15.91 11.89 -31.91
CA ARG A 120 -14.74 12.79 -31.95
C ARG A 120 -14.03 12.87 -30.61
N ALA A 121 -12.74 13.20 -30.63
CA ALA A 121 -12.03 13.56 -29.41
C ALA A 121 -12.66 14.82 -28.79
N GLY A 122 -13.02 14.76 -27.51
CA GLY A 122 -13.52 15.92 -26.80
C GLY A 122 -12.40 16.82 -26.29
N ARG A 123 -12.68 18.12 -26.20
CA ARG A 123 -11.77 19.22 -25.87
C ARG A 123 -12.05 19.73 -24.46
N GLY A 124 -10.99 19.85 -23.65
CA GLY A 124 -11.10 20.40 -22.30
C GLY A 124 -11.28 21.92 -22.30
N ALA A 125 -11.76 22.48 -21.20
CA ALA A 125 -12.05 23.91 -21.02
C ALA A 125 -10.81 24.84 -21.01
N GLY A 126 -9.66 24.42 -21.54
CA GLY A 126 -8.41 25.19 -21.56
C GLY A 126 -7.81 25.42 -22.94
N GLU A 127 -8.37 24.81 -24.00
CA GLU A 127 -7.83 24.91 -25.36
C GLU A 127 -8.61 25.96 -26.16
N GLY A 128 -8.36 27.24 -25.84
CA GLY A 128 -8.79 28.39 -26.63
C GLY A 128 -10.26 28.79 -26.48
N LYS A 129 -10.57 29.66 -25.50
CA LYS A 129 -11.76 30.57 -25.36
C LYS A 129 -13.18 30.07 -25.71
N ALA A 130 -13.38 28.82 -26.10
CA ALA A 130 -14.69 28.20 -26.32
C ALA A 130 -15.08 27.32 -25.13
N LYS A 131 -16.39 27.26 -24.85
CA LYS A 131 -16.99 26.39 -23.83
C LYS A 131 -16.54 24.94 -24.12
N GLY A 132 -15.83 24.32 -23.17
CA GLY A 132 -15.30 22.96 -23.32
C GLY A 132 -16.40 21.90 -23.48
N ASP A 133 -16.00 20.73 -23.95
CA ASP A 133 -16.88 19.59 -24.27
C ASP A 133 -17.44 18.87 -23.01
N TRP A 134 -16.96 19.25 -21.83
CA TRP A 134 -17.46 18.80 -20.53
C TRP A 134 -17.19 19.86 -19.47
N LYS A 135 -17.90 19.76 -18.34
CA LYS A 135 -17.70 20.60 -17.15
C LYS A 135 -17.46 19.75 -15.90
N SER A 136 -16.72 20.27 -14.95
CA SER A 136 -16.57 19.65 -13.64
C SER A 136 -17.84 19.83 -12.81
N VAL A 137 -18.35 18.74 -12.25
CA VAL A 137 -19.56 18.73 -11.42
C VAL A 137 -19.39 17.82 -10.21
N PRO A 138 -20.03 18.13 -9.07
CA PRO A 138 -20.07 17.22 -7.93
C PRO A 138 -21.00 16.03 -8.24
N LEU A 139 -20.55 14.81 -7.97
CA LEU A 139 -21.23 13.55 -8.25
C LEU A 139 -21.46 12.76 -6.97
N GLN A 140 -22.55 12.00 -6.93
CA GLN A 140 -22.79 10.94 -5.95
C GLN A 140 -23.29 9.68 -6.67
N THR A 141 -23.20 8.53 -6.02
CA THR A 141 -23.74 7.24 -6.50
C THR A 141 -24.29 6.45 -5.32
N PHE A 142 -25.40 5.74 -5.51
CA PHE A 142 -25.95 4.87 -4.48
C PHE A 142 -25.14 3.57 -4.34
N PHE A 143 -24.76 2.94 -5.45
CA PHE A 143 -24.09 1.63 -5.47
C PHE A 143 -22.67 1.72 -6.03
N ARG A 144 -21.86 0.68 -5.82
CA ARG A 144 -20.48 0.54 -6.30
C ARG A 144 -20.33 -0.62 -7.29
N GLY A 145 -19.20 -0.69 -7.99
CA GLY A 145 -18.88 -1.77 -8.93
C GLY A 145 -19.68 -1.67 -10.23
N ASN A 146 -20.25 -2.77 -10.69
CA ASN A 146 -20.98 -2.82 -11.97
C ASN A 146 -22.34 -2.10 -11.95
N LEU A 147 -22.77 -1.61 -10.77
CA LEU A 147 -24.04 -0.90 -10.57
C LEU A 147 -23.83 0.61 -10.36
N LEU A 148 -22.67 1.14 -10.76
CA LEU A 148 -22.36 2.56 -10.66
C LEU A 148 -23.30 3.39 -11.55
N ARG A 149 -24.06 4.29 -10.92
CA ARG A 149 -24.89 5.27 -11.61
C ARG A 149 -24.73 6.61 -10.92
N TYR A 150 -23.95 7.49 -11.54
CA TYR A 150 -23.70 8.82 -11.00
C TYR A 150 -24.89 9.74 -11.22
N PHE A 151 -25.11 10.64 -10.27
CA PHE A 151 -26.02 11.77 -10.39
C PHE A 151 -25.37 13.02 -9.82
N THR A 152 -25.84 14.18 -10.25
CA THR A 152 -25.30 15.50 -9.88
C THR A 152 -26.43 16.45 -9.57
N LYS A 153 -26.11 17.65 -9.08
CA LYS A 153 -27.09 18.72 -8.89
C LYS A 153 -27.82 19.00 -10.22
N PRO A 154 -29.15 19.03 -10.26
CA PRO A 154 -29.88 19.44 -11.45
C PRO A 154 -29.53 20.88 -11.82
N GLU A 155 -29.23 21.11 -13.10
CA GLU A 155 -29.15 22.48 -13.60
C GLU A 155 -30.55 23.09 -13.64
N PRO A 156 -30.76 24.33 -13.17
CA PRO A 156 -31.99 25.02 -13.44
C PRO A 156 -32.14 25.14 -14.97
N ALA A 157 -33.30 24.70 -15.49
CA ALA A 157 -33.61 24.77 -16.90
C ALA A 157 -33.37 26.20 -17.41
N SER A 158 -32.54 26.31 -18.44
CA SER A 158 -32.04 27.56 -19.02
C SER A 158 -33.13 28.56 -19.39
N GLY A 159 -32.99 29.82 -18.97
CA GLY A 159 -33.75 30.95 -19.50
C GLY A 159 -33.50 32.28 -18.77
N LEU A 160 -32.79 33.18 -19.45
CA LEU A 160 -32.82 34.66 -19.33
C LEU A 160 -32.00 35.38 -18.22
N GLN A 161 -31.11 36.23 -18.76
CA GLN A 161 -30.70 37.58 -18.35
C GLN A 161 -29.60 37.78 -17.29
N ASP A 162 -28.54 38.43 -17.78
CA ASP A 162 -27.63 39.30 -17.04
C ASP A 162 -28.43 40.22 -16.10
N GLY A 163 -28.03 40.25 -14.82
CA GLY A 163 -28.71 41.02 -13.79
C GLY A 163 -27.79 41.23 -12.60
N GLU A 164 -27.02 42.30 -12.70
CA GLU A 164 -26.43 43.04 -11.60
C GLU A 164 -27.48 43.28 -10.49
N TRP A 165 -27.16 42.97 -9.23
CA TRP A 165 -27.94 43.50 -8.11
C TRP A 165 -27.05 43.85 -6.92
N ASP A 166 -27.03 45.16 -6.68
CA ASP A 166 -26.68 45.86 -5.44
C ASP A 166 -27.12 45.14 -4.16
N GLY A 167 -26.31 45.29 -3.12
CA GLY A 167 -26.48 44.64 -1.84
C GLY A 167 -27.67 45.16 -1.01
N VAL A 168 -27.96 44.46 0.09
CA VAL A 168 -28.06 45.02 1.44
C VAL A 168 -27.68 43.93 2.45
N GLU A 169 -26.91 44.36 3.43
CA GLU A 169 -26.36 43.65 4.59
C GLU A 169 -27.43 43.12 5.54
N ASP A 170 -27.15 42.02 6.24
CA ASP A 170 -27.50 41.93 7.66
C ASP A 170 -26.34 41.30 8.43
N ALA A 171 -25.77 42.12 9.32
CA ALA A 171 -24.52 41.89 10.02
C ALA A 171 -24.84 41.38 11.42
N GLY A 172 -24.32 40.20 11.78
CA GLY A 172 -24.48 39.79 13.17
C GLY A 172 -23.98 38.42 13.60
N THR A 173 -23.13 37.69 12.85
CA THR A 173 -22.54 36.45 13.41
C THR A 173 -21.27 35.93 12.70
N ARG A 174 -20.35 36.81 12.29
CA ARG A 174 -19.04 36.38 11.70
C ARG A 174 -17.81 37.13 12.21
N ALA A 175 -17.86 37.75 13.39
CA ALA A 175 -16.70 38.45 13.94
C ALA A 175 -15.66 37.53 14.61
N GLU A 176 -15.93 36.24 14.85
CA GLU A 176 -15.02 35.39 15.65
C GLU A 176 -14.26 34.29 14.87
N ILE A 177 -14.58 34.08 13.58
CA ILE A 177 -13.91 33.07 12.74
C ILE A 177 -12.99 33.72 11.67
N ALA A 178 -13.02 35.05 11.53
CA ALA A 178 -12.27 35.77 10.50
C ALA A 178 -10.80 36.08 10.88
N LEU A 179 -10.44 36.02 12.16
CA LEU A 179 -9.10 36.44 12.63
C LEU A 179 -8.00 35.37 12.48
N THR A 180 -8.35 34.11 12.21
CA THR A 180 -7.36 33.02 12.04
C THR A 180 -7.08 32.65 10.57
N THR A 181 -7.94 33.05 9.64
CA THR A 181 -7.81 32.65 8.22
C THR A 181 -7.07 33.71 7.38
N SER A 182 -7.00 34.96 7.85
CA SER A 182 -6.34 36.07 7.15
C SER A 182 -4.81 36.00 7.16
N SER A 183 -4.19 35.24 8.07
CA SER A 183 -2.72 35.10 8.11
C SER A 183 -2.16 34.11 7.08
N PHE A 184 -2.99 33.24 6.50
CA PHE A 184 -2.56 32.26 5.50
C PHE A 184 -2.80 32.72 4.05
N ALA A 185 -3.78 33.60 3.82
CA ALA A 185 -4.11 34.08 2.48
C ALA A 185 -3.17 35.18 1.97
N ALA A 186 -2.68 36.07 2.86
CA ALA A 186 -1.79 37.18 2.47
C ALA A 186 -0.38 36.74 2.00
N GLY A 187 -0.04 35.46 2.14
CA GLY A 187 1.21 34.88 1.61
C GLY A 187 1.11 34.32 0.19
N LEU A 188 -0.10 34.18 -0.37
CA LEU A 188 -0.31 33.53 -1.68
C LEU A 188 -0.46 34.52 -2.84
N ASP A 189 -0.71 35.81 -2.56
CA ASP A 189 -0.93 36.83 -3.58
C ASP A 189 0.37 37.43 -4.17
N ASN A 190 1.54 37.00 -3.70
CA ASN A 190 2.83 37.46 -4.22
C ASN A 190 3.61 36.41 -5.03
N LEU A 191 3.01 35.25 -5.34
CA LEU A 191 3.56 34.32 -6.31
C LEU A 191 3.18 34.77 -7.72
N SER A 192 4.00 35.69 -8.25
CA SER A 192 4.07 35.91 -9.69
C SER A 192 4.26 34.56 -10.38
N LEU A 193 3.31 34.18 -11.23
CA LEU A 193 3.39 33.03 -12.12
C LEU A 193 4.49 33.27 -13.15
N SER A 194 5.73 33.06 -12.71
CA SER A 194 6.82 32.72 -13.61
C SER A 194 6.64 31.25 -13.96
N PHE A 195 6.45 30.95 -15.25
CA PHE A 195 6.53 29.59 -15.75
C PHE A 195 7.98 29.13 -15.59
N SER A 196 8.31 28.60 -14.41
CA SER A 196 9.62 28.02 -14.16
C SER A 196 9.63 26.61 -14.75
N ALA A 197 10.59 26.35 -15.64
CA ALA A 197 10.84 25.01 -16.18
C ALA A 197 11.30 23.99 -15.11
N ALA A 198 11.51 24.46 -13.86
CA ALA A 198 11.92 23.64 -12.74
C ALA A 198 10.72 22.88 -12.12
N PRO A 199 10.93 21.63 -11.68
CA PRO A 199 9.92 20.86 -10.97
C PRO A 199 9.58 21.50 -9.62
N ASP A 200 8.30 21.61 -9.31
CA ASP A 200 7.86 22.09 -8.00
C ASP A 200 8.05 21.00 -6.94
N THR A 201 9.07 21.20 -6.11
CA THR A 201 9.46 20.30 -5.01
C THR A 201 9.02 20.82 -3.64
N SER A 202 8.10 21.80 -3.63
CA SER A 202 7.60 22.41 -2.41
C SER A 202 6.85 21.41 -1.53
N THR A 203 6.88 21.67 -0.21
CA THR A 203 6.17 20.86 0.78
C THR A 203 4.68 20.74 0.48
N ALA A 204 4.04 21.84 0.05
CA ALA A 204 2.61 21.85 -0.28
C ALA A 204 2.28 20.92 -1.44
N THR A 205 3.07 20.97 -2.51
CA THR A 205 2.86 20.13 -3.70
C THR A 205 3.11 18.65 -3.42
N LEU A 206 4.16 18.32 -2.67
CA LEU A 206 4.46 16.94 -2.28
C LEU A 206 3.39 16.37 -1.31
N LEU A 207 2.87 17.19 -0.40
CA LEU A 207 1.79 16.80 0.51
C LEU A 207 0.47 16.59 -0.26
N ALA A 208 0.12 17.51 -1.17
CA ALA A 208 -1.05 17.37 -2.02
C ALA A 208 -0.97 16.12 -2.89
N HIS A 209 0.20 15.82 -3.47
CA HIS A 209 0.43 14.58 -4.21
C HIS A 209 0.32 13.33 -3.33
N PHE A 210 0.74 13.41 -2.05
CA PHE A 210 0.58 12.29 -1.13
C PHE A 210 -0.90 11.93 -0.94
N ILE A 211 -1.69 12.94 -0.58
CA ILE A 211 -3.11 12.79 -0.24
C ILE A 211 -3.90 12.35 -1.48
N SER A 212 -3.62 12.94 -2.65
CA SER A 212 -4.37 12.65 -3.87
C SER A 212 -3.93 11.39 -4.60
N SER A 213 -2.69 10.93 -4.41
CA SER A 213 -2.10 9.87 -5.24
C SER A 213 -1.27 8.86 -4.44
N THR A 214 -0.17 9.25 -3.81
CA THR A 214 0.78 8.30 -3.18
C THR A 214 0.13 7.42 -2.10
N ALA A 215 -0.73 7.97 -1.24
CA ALA A 215 -1.41 7.19 -0.20
C ALA A 215 -2.24 6.04 -0.79
N HIS A 216 -2.87 6.27 -1.95
CA HIS A 216 -3.69 5.27 -2.63
C HIS A 216 -2.84 4.14 -3.24
N THR A 217 -1.59 4.41 -3.61
CA THR A 217 -0.68 3.38 -4.14
C THR A 217 0.00 2.56 -3.05
N LEU A 218 0.01 3.04 -1.80
CA LEU A 218 0.51 2.31 -0.62
C LEU A 218 -0.57 1.42 0.03
N ALA A 219 -1.85 1.72 -0.20
CA ALA A 219 -2.96 0.96 0.33
C ALA A 219 -3.14 -0.39 -0.39
N VAL A 220 -3.32 -1.46 0.39
CA VAL A 220 -3.53 -2.83 -0.13
C VAL A 220 -5.01 -3.22 -0.11
N ASN A 221 -5.75 -2.70 0.86
CA ASN A 221 -7.16 -3.01 1.10
C ASN A 221 -7.88 -1.81 1.71
N ALA A 222 -9.19 -1.92 1.92
CA ALA A 222 -9.99 -0.81 2.46
C ALA A 222 -9.54 -0.35 3.86
N ALA A 223 -9.07 -1.27 4.71
CA ALA A 223 -8.63 -0.96 6.06
C ALA A 223 -7.32 -0.14 6.06
N THR A 224 -6.35 -0.57 5.27
CA THR A 224 -5.07 0.16 5.08
C THR A 224 -5.26 1.46 4.29
N ALA A 225 -6.25 1.54 3.39
CA ALA A 225 -6.57 2.77 2.68
C ALA A 225 -7.00 3.89 3.63
N HIS A 226 -7.86 3.60 4.60
CA HIS A 226 -8.22 4.60 5.61
C HIS A 226 -6.97 5.06 6.40
N ALA A 227 -6.15 4.12 6.86
CA ALA A 227 -4.94 4.46 7.60
C ALA A 227 -3.99 5.37 6.79
N TRP A 228 -3.70 5.02 5.53
CA TRP A 228 -2.79 5.80 4.68
C TRP A 228 -3.35 7.17 4.27
N ILE A 229 -4.67 7.28 4.03
CA ILE A 229 -5.28 8.50 3.48
C ILE A 229 -5.62 9.51 4.58
N THR A 230 -6.03 9.06 5.78
CA THR A 230 -6.48 9.95 6.85
C THR A 230 -5.58 9.94 8.08
N THR A 231 -5.32 8.77 8.64
CA THR A 231 -4.62 8.64 9.93
C THR A 231 -3.16 9.06 9.81
N VAL A 232 -2.47 8.60 8.77
CA VAL A 232 -1.05 8.89 8.54
C VAL A 232 -0.78 10.38 8.33
N PRO A 233 -1.56 11.12 7.50
CA PRO A 233 -1.43 12.58 7.41
C PRO A 233 -1.70 13.31 8.74
N GLN A 234 -2.64 12.82 9.56
CA GLN A 234 -2.89 13.39 10.90
C GLN A 234 -1.68 13.21 11.83
N ILE A 235 -1.11 12.01 11.87
CA ILE A 235 0.13 11.74 12.62
C ILE A 235 1.27 12.64 12.11
N ALA A 236 1.43 12.72 10.78
CA ALA A 236 2.44 13.57 10.13
C ALA A 236 2.31 15.05 10.52
N SER A 237 1.10 15.57 10.68
CA SER A 237 0.88 16.97 11.08
C SER A 237 1.45 17.31 12.46
N THR A 238 1.59 16.31 13.33
CA THR A 238 2.12 16.47 14.70
C THR A 238 3.55 15.96 14.87
N THR A 239 4.08 15.22 13.89
CA THR A 239 5.36 14.54 14.00
C THR A 239 6.27 14.83 12.79
N PRO A 240 7.31 15.68 12.95
CA PRO A 240 8.14 16.16 11.84
C PRO A 240 8.79 15.07 10.98
N TYR A 241 9.35 14.02 11.60
CA TYR A 241 10.00 12.95 10.85
C TYR A 241 9.02 12.12 10.01
N VAL A 242 7.78 11.96 10.48
CA VAL A 242 6.72 11.29 9.72
C VAL A 242 6.32 12.16 8.52
N MET A 243 6.20 13.47 8.70
CA MET A 243 5.95 14.41 7.60
C MET A 243 7.06 14.31 6.54
N GLN A 244 8.32 14.32 6.94
CA GLN A 244 9.44 14.21 6.02
C GLN A 244 9.43 12.86 5.26
N GLY A 245 9.16 11.73 5.94
CA GLY A 245 9.04 10.42 5.30
C GLY A 245 7.89 10.34 4.28
N LEU A 246 6.75 10.94 4.62
CA LEU A 246 5.59 11.10 3.74
C LEU A 246 5.96 11.87 2.47
N LEU A 247 6.59 13.04 2.63
CA LEU A 247 7.00 13.90 1.51
C LEU A 247 8.08 13.22 0.65
N ALA A 248 9.01 12.50 1.27
CA ALA A 248 10.05 11.73 0.57
C ALA A 248 9.44 10.65 -0.33
N CYS A 249 8.45 9.91 0.18
CA CYS A 249 7.72 8.92 -0.61
C CYS A 249 6.94 9.57 -1.77
N SER A 250 6.31 10.73 -1.55
CA SER A 250 5.67 11.48 -2.63
C SER A 250 6.63 11.93 -3.71
N ALA A 251 7.80 12.44 -3.32
CA ALA A 251 8.82 12.85 -4.27
C ALA A 251 9.32 11.64 -5.09
N LEU A 252 9.58 10.50 -4.47
CA LEU A 252 9.94 9.27 -5.19
C LEU A 252 8.83 8.79 -6.14
N HIS A 253 7.57 8.89 -5.71
CA HIS A 253 6.43 8.54 -6.57
C HIS A 253 6.33 9.48 -7.78
N LEU A 254 6.52 10.79 -7.61
CA LEU A 254 6.59 11.74 -8.73
C LEU A 254 7.79 11.48 -9.65
N ALA A 255 8.94 11.10 -9.09
CA ALA A 255 10.12 10.71 -9.86
C ALA A 255 9.82 9.46 -10.72
N HIS A 256 9.09 8.49 -10.17
CA HIS A 256 8.65 7.30 -10.90
C HIS A 256 7.69 7.65 -12.05
N LEU A 257 6.74 8.57 -11.83
CA LEU A 257 5.79 9.01 -12.86
C LEU A 257 6.43 9.90 -13.94
N SER A 258 7.67 10.36 -13.74
CA SER A 258 8.36 11.30 -14.64
C SER A 258 9.69 10.75 -15.20
N PRO A 259 9.75 9.53 -15.76
CA PRO A 259 11.00 8.78 -15.95
C PRO A 259 12.03 9.39 -16.92
N HIS A 260 11.61 10.26 -17.84
CA HIS A 260 12.46 10.83 -18.91
C HIS A 260 12.61 12.35 -18.84
N THR A 261 12.51 12.91 -17.63
CA THR A 261 12.53 14.36 -17.42
C THR A 261 13.65 14.76 -16.45
N SER A 262 14.15 15.99 -16.57
CA SER A 262 14.99 16.61 -15.54
C SER A 262 14.30 16.64 -14.17
N HIS A 263 12.97 16.53 -14.14
CA HIS A 263 12.15 16.48 -12.94
C HIS A 263 12.41 15.23 -12.09
N LYS A 264 12.69 14.07 -12.70
CA LYS A 264 13.06 12.85 -11.98
C LYS A 264 14.23 13.08 -11.03
N ARG A 265 15.30 13.72 -11.50
CA ARG A 265 16.52 13.97 -10.72
C ARG A 265 16.24 14.90 -9.54
N ALA A 266 15.47 15.96 -9.75
CA ALA A 266 15.13 16.91 -8.70
C ALA A 266 14.25 16.29 -7.61
N TYR A 267 13.20 15.54 -7.98
CA TYR A 267 12.36 14.83 -7.02
C TYR A 267 13.14 13.77 -6.26
N THR A 268 14.02 13.03 -6.95
CA THR A 268 14.91 12.05 -6.30
C THR A 268 15.82 12.74 -5.29
N LEU A 269 16.52 13.81 -5.67
CA LEU A 269 17.38 14.57 -4.75
C LEU A 269 16.59 15.11 -3.55
N ARG A 270 15.40 15.66 -3.78
CA ARG A 270 14.53 16.15 -2.71
C ARG A 270 14.12 15.04 -1.75
N SER A 271 13.84 13.84 -2.26
CA SER A 271 13.50 12.69 -1.42
C SER A 271 14.65 12.30 -0.48
N TYR A 272 15.90 12.30 -0.96
CA TYR A 272 17.08 12.01 -0.14
C TYR A 272 17.29 13.05 0.95
N GLN A 273 17.14 14.34 0.64
CA GLN A 273 17.24 15.41 1.63
C GLN A 273 16.21 15.25 2.75
N LEU A 274 14.93 15.06 2.38
CA LEU A 274 13.86 14.84 3.34
C LEU A 274 14.12 13.61 4.22
N GLN A 275 14.62 12.53 3.61
CA GLN A 275 15.00 11.31 4.32
C GLN A 275 16.13 11.58 5.33
N GLU A 276 17.18 12.29 4.92
CA GLU A 276 18.31 12.65 5.79
C GLU A 276 17.87 13.53 6.97
N GLU A 277 17.02 14.52 6.72
CA GLU A 277 16.43 15.39 7.75
C GLU A 277 15.59 14.60 8.77
N ALA A 278 14.90 13.53 8.34
CA ALA A 278 14.02 12.73 9.18
C ALA A 278 14.75 11.75 10.10
N MET A 279 15.96 11.31 9.73
CA MET A 279 16.66 10.23 10.43
C MET A 279 17.07 10.58 11.88
N PRO A 280 17.67 11.75 12.18
CA PRO A 280 18.02 12.10 13.56
C PRO A 280 16.83 12.11 14.53
N PRO A 281 15.71 12.82 14.27
CA PRO A 281 14.55 12.81 15.16
C PRO A 281 13.90 11.43 15.26
N PHE A 282 13.87 10.64 14.18
CA PHE A 282 13.41 9.25 14.23
C PHE A 282 14.28 8.40 15.17
N ARG A 283 15.61 8.48 15.08
CA ARG A 283 16.53 7.73 15.96
C ARG A 283 16.34 8.11 17.42
N ALA A 284 16.12 9.39 17.72
CA ALA A 284 15.82 9.85 19.06
C ALA A 284 14.48 9.29 19.57
N ALA A 285 13.45 9.26 18.71
CA ALA A 285 12.13 8.70 19.03
C ALA A 285 12.19 7.19 19.35
N VAL A 286 12.99 6.42 18.61
CA VAL A 286 13.23 4.98 18.86
C VAL A 286 13.99 4.75 20.18
N GLY A 287 14.95 5.61 20.50
CA GLY A 287 15.72 5.53 21.75
C GLY A 287 14.88 5.80 23.00
N ASN A 288 13.81 6.59 22.88
CA ASN A 288 12.94 6.98 23.98
C ASN A 288 11.76 6.00 24.17
N ARG A 289 12.07 4.78 24.62
CA ARG A 289 11.09 3.68 24.82
C ARG A 289 10.06 3.90 25.93
N GLN A 290 10.13 5.02 26.65
CA GLN A 290 9.23 5.37 27.77
C GLN A 290 8.17 6.42 27.38
N ALA A 291 8.19 6.90 26.12
CA ALA A 291 7.30 7.96 25.67
C ALA A 291 5.90 7.44 25.29
N HIS A 292 4.94 8.36 25.27
CA HIS A 292 3.50 8.20 24.98
C HIS A 292 3.18 7.30 23.75
N VAL A 293 2.01 6.66 23.74
CA VAL A 293 1.53 5.72 22.69
C VAL A 293 1.67 6.30 21.26
N SER A 294 1.42 7.60 21.09
CA SER A 294 1.55 8.31 19.81
C SER A 294 2.97 8.32 19.23
N ASN A 295 4.01 8.17 20.08
CA ASN A 295 5.39 8.05 19.61
C ASN A 295 5.60 6.75 18.83
N PHE A 296 5.00 5.64 19.30
CA PHE A 296 5.14 4.34 18.66
C PHE A 296 4.35 4.23 17.37
N GLU A 297 3.20 4.89 17.29
CA GLU A 297 2.43 4.99 16.05
C GLU A 297 3.25 5.69 14.95
N ALA A 298 3.85 6.82 15.30
CA ALA A 298 4.70 7.58 14.40
C ALA A 298 5.96 6.79 13.98
N VAL A 299 6.59 6.07 14.92
CA VAL A 299 7.74 5.20 14.63
C VAL A 299 7.38 4.09 13.65
N LEU A 300 6.23 3.41 13.84
CA LEU A 300 5.77 2.35 12.94
C LEU A 300 5.46 2.90 11.54
N VAL A 301 4.75 4.02 11.45
CA VAL A 301 4.42 4.68 10.18
C VAL A 301 5.69 5.08 9.44
N PHE A 302 6.65 5.71 10.14
CA PHE A 302 7.91 6.10 9.52
C PHE A 302 8.72 4.88 9.07
N ALA A 303 8.68 3.78 9.80
CA ALA A 303 9.36 2.57 9.38
C ALA A 303 8.74 1.93 8.13
N HIS A 304 7.44 2.07 7.90
CA HIS A 304 6.85 1.72 6.59
C HIS A 304 7.39 2.61 5.47
N PHE A 305 7.49 3.93 5.71
CA PHE A 305 8.09 4.86 4.75
C PHE A 305 9.55 4.54 4.47
N LEU A 306 10.34 4.15 5.47
CA LEU A 306 11.73 3.72 5.28
C LEU A 306 11.86 2.54 4.32
N ILE A 307 10.95 1.57 4.43
CA ILE A 307 10.95 0.41 3.54
C ILE A 307 10.63 0.85 2.11
N VAL A 308 9.53 1.59 1.91
CA VAL A 308 9.15 2.12 0.59
C VAL A 308 10.28 2.95 -0.02
N PHE A 309 10.85 3.86 0.77
CA PHE A 309 11.99 4.69 0.39
C PHE A 309 13.19 3.82 -0.02
N SER A 310 13.58 2.85 0.80
CA SER A 310 14.78 2.03 0.55
C SER A 310 14.69 1.23 -0.75
N VAL A 311 13.51 0.74 -1.12
CA VAL A 311 13.30 0.00 -2.38
C VAL A 311 13.24 0.97 -3.56
N ALA A 312 12.49 2.06 -3.44
CA ALA A 312 12.31 3.03 -4.53
C ALA A 312 13.57 3.87 -4.83
N ALA A 313 14.31 4.27 -3.80
CA ALA A 313 15.48 5.13 -3.91
C ALA A 313 16.68 4.40 -4.53
N ASP A 314 16.88 3.11 -4.23
CA ASP A 314 17.96 2.29 -4.82
C ASP A 314 17.89 2.28 -6.37
N ARG A 315 16.67 2.44 -6.91
CA ARG A 315 16.42 2.57 -8.35
C ARG A 315 16.70 3.98 -8.88
N ALA A 316 16.34 4.99 -8.10
CA ALA A 316 16.43 6.39 -8.50
C ALA A 316 17.87 6.94 -8.39
N GLY A 317 18.66 6.41 -7.44
CA GLY A 317 20.06 6.77 -7.23
C GLY A 317 21.00 6.31 -8.35
N GLY A 318 20.70 5.18 -9.01
CA GLY A 318 21.49 4.69 -10.15
C GLY A 318 21.66 5.73 -11.26
N ASP A 319 20.60 6.52 -11.55
CA ASP A 319 20.64 7.56 -12.58
C ASP A 319 21.36 8.85 -12.13
N LEU A 320 21.53 9.08 -10.83
CA LEU A 320 22.22 10.26 -10.29
C LEU A 320 23.74 10.19 -10.51
N PHE A 321 24.32 8.99 -10.54
CA PHE A 321 25.75 8.75 -10.72
C PHE A 321 26.18 8.49 -12.18
N LEU A 322 25.23 8.34 -13.11
CA LEU A 322 25.54 8.06 -14.52
C LEU A 322 25.93 9.30 -15.35
N VAL A 323 25.96 10.50 -14.76
CA VAL A 323 26.23 11.75 -15.49
C VAL A 323 27.72 12.14 -15.54
N ASP A 324 28.61 11.52 -14.76
CA ASP A 324 30.04 11.93 -14.73
C ASP A 324 30.98 11.20 -15.70
N ASN A 325 30.52 10.20 -16.46
CA ASN A 325 31.41 9.40 -17.32
C ASN A 325 31.53 9.83 -18.78
N GLN A 326 30.93 10.95 -19.20
CA GLN A 326 31.14 11.48 -20.56
C GLN A 326 32.45 12.28 -20.72
N GLN A 327 33.07 12.73 -19.63
CA GLN A 327 34.38 13.42 -19.71
C GLN A 327 35.59 12.46 -19.64
N GLN A 328 35.39 11.20 -19.26
CA GLN A 328 36.47 10.18 -19.21
C GLN A 328 36.65 9.38 -20.51
N GLN A 329 35.92 9.69 -21.59
CA GLN A 329 36.10 9.04 -22.90
C GLN A 329 37.33 9.52 -23.68
N GLN A 330 38.15 10.43 -23.14
CA GLN A 330 39.37 10.91 -23.81
C GLN A 330 40.67 10.23 -23.35
N ASN A 331 40.64 9.28 -22.41
CA ASN A 331 41.82 8.46 -22.10
C ASN A 331 41.42 7.06 -21.60
N PRO A 332 41.42 6.02 -22.46
CA PRO A 332 41.21 4.65 -22.01
C PRO A 332 42.49 4.14 -21.34
N THR A 333 42.48 3.97 -20.02
CA THR A 333 43.48 3.13 -19.35
C THR A 333 43.11 1.65 -19.55
N PRO A 334 44.07 0.74 -19.80
CA PRO A 334 43.75 -0.60 -20.32
C PRO A 334 43.21 -1.60 -19.30
N ASN A 335 42.83 -1.19 -18.09
CA ASN A 335 42.63 -2.14 -16.97
C ASN A 335 41.23 -2.20 -16.35
N ASP A 336 40.24 -1.45 -16.86
CA ASP A 336 38.85 -1.51 -16.36
C ASP A 336 37.95 -2.40 -17.25
N SER A 337 38.33 -3.67 -17.39
CA SER A 337 37.58 -4.65 -18.18
C SER A 337 36.56 -5.48 -17.40
N ASP A 338 36.31 -5.21 -16.10
CA ASP A 338 35.28 -5.93 -15.35
C ASP A 338 34.05 -5.05 -15.03
N PRO A 339 32.97 -5.14 -15.84
CA PRO A 339 31.70 -4.48 -15.53
C PRO A 339 31.04 -4.98 -14.23
N ARG A 340 31.55 -6.04 -13.58
CA ARG A 340 31.06 -6.55 -12.29
C ARG A 340 31.52 -5.73 -11.08
N ALA A 341 32.55 -4.89 -11.22
CA ALA A 341 33.09 -4.10 -10.11
C ALA A 341 32.27 -2.84 -9.77
N ARG A 342 31.34 -2.42 -10.64
CA ARG A 342 30.55 -1.18 -10.47
C ARG A 342 29.37 -1.31 -9.49
N GLU A 343 28.88 -2.52 -9.19
CA GLU A 343 27.85 -2.76 -8.18
C GLU A 343 28.51 -3.25 -6.87
N SER A 344 29.05 -2.31 -6.10
CA SER A 344 29.86 -2.55 -4.91
C SER A 344 29.14 -3.15 -3.71
N THR A 345 27.80 -3.33 -3.76
CA THR A 345 27.05 -3.96 -2.66
C THR A 345 26.45 -5.29 -3.11
N LEU A 346 26.77 -6.37 -2.41
CA LEU A 346 26.33 -7.75 -2.70
C LEU A 346 24.80 -7.95 -2.63
N LEU A 347 24.09 -7.11 -1.87
CA LEU A 347 22.67 -7.21 -1.61
C LEU A 347 21.98 -5.83 -1.71
N PRO A 348 20.73 -5.77 -2.17
CA PRO A 348 19.92 -4.56 -2.09
C PRO A 348 19.85 -4.00 -0.66
N TYR A 349 20.02 -2.68 -0.51
CA TYR A 349 20.05 -2.01 0.78
C TYR A 349 18.76 -2.20 1.60
N TRP A 350 17.62 -2.34 0.91
CA TRP A 350 16.34 -2.58 1.55
C TRP A 350 16.30 -3.91 2.33
N LEU A 351 17.00 -4.96 1.89
CA LEU A 351 17.07 -6.25 2.62
C LEU A 351 17.69 -6.11 4.01
N TYR A 352 18.69 -5.23 4.15
CA TYR A 352 19.29 -4.92 5.45
C TYR A 352 18.35 -4.04 6.29
N SER A 353 17.65 -3.10 5.65
CA SER A 353 16.79 -2.12 6.32
C SER A 353 15.53 -2.73 6.94
N LEU A 354 14.96 -3.79 6.35
CA LEU A 354 13.74 -4.45 6.85
C LEU A 354 13.86 -4.96 8.31
N ARG A 355 15.07 -5.32 8.77
CA ARG A 355 15.25 -5.90 10.10
C ARG A 355 15.22 -4.91 11.25
N GLY A 356 15.47 -3.63 10.97
CA GLY A 356 15.38 -2.59 12.01
C GLY A 356 13.96 -2.45 12.55
N GLY A 357 12.94 -2.78 11.75
CA GLY A 357 11.53 -2.56 12.08
C GLY A 357 10.98 -3.45 13.20
N CYS A 358 11.04 -4.78 13.08
CA CYS A 358 10.31 -5.69 13.96
C CYS A 358 10.73 -5.60 15.45
N ALA A 359 12.03 -5.38 15.71
CA ALA A 359 12.55 -5.29 17.08
C ALA A 359 12.04 -4.03 17.83
N ILE A 360 11.67 -2.98 17.10
CA ILE A 360 11.21 -1.71 17.68
C ILE A 360 9.76 -1.82 18.19
N VAL A 361 8.99 -2.77 17.66
CA VAL A 361 7.52 -2.81 17.80
C VAL A 361 7.05 -3.94 18.73
N ASN A 362 7.87 -4.95 18.98
CA ASN A 362 7.52 -6.12 19.79
C ASN A 362 7.02 -5.76 21.20
N ASP A 363 7.68 -4.81 21.88
CA ASP A 363 7.35 -4.45 23.27
C ASP A 363 6.04 -3.64 23.40
N VAL A 364 5.52 -3.13 22.28
CA VAL A 364 4.36 -2.20 22.24
C VAL A 364 3.24 -2.72 21.34
N TRP A 365 3.39 -3.94 20.85
CA TRP A 365 2.49 -4.58 19.90
C TRP A 365 1.03 -4.58 20.36
N THR A 366 0.80 -4.85 21.65
CA THR A 366 -0.52 -4.90 22.28
C THR A 366 -1.26 -3.56 22.25
N HIS A 367 -0.52 -2.46 22.28
CA HIS A 367 -1.09 -1.11 22.17
C HIS A 367 -1.38 -0.73 20.72
N LEU A 368 -0.48 -1.11 19.80
CA LEU A 368 -0.59 -0.77 18.38
C LEU A 368 -1.76 -1.48 17.69
N ILE A 369 -2.07 -2.73 18.06
CA ILE A 369 -3.26 -3.43 17.54
C ILE A 369 -4.58 -2.72 17.91
N ARG A 370 -4.59 -1.93 18.99
CA ARG A 370 -5.79 -1.18 19.43
C ARG A 370 -5.86 0.23 18.86
N SER A 371 -4.88 0.61 18.06
CA SER A 371 -4.68 1.98 17.61
C SER A 371 -5.33 2.21 16.22
N PRO A 372 -5.56 3.47 15.81
CA PRO A 372 -6.06 3.82 14.49
C PRO A 372 -5.17 3.36 13.32
N ILE A 373 -3.90 2.98 13.58
CA ILE A 373 -2.99 2.41 12.59
C ILE A 373 -2.90 0.87 12.66
N SER A 374 -3.77 0.22 13.44
CA SER A 374 -3.84 -1.24 13.53
C SER A 374 -3.87 -1.97 12.17
N PRO A 375 -4.53 -1.49 11.10
CA PRO A 375 -4.44 -2.15 9.81
C PRO A 375 -3.02 -2.21 9.22
N LEU A 376 -2.15 -1.26 9.57
CA LEU A 376 -0.74 -1.26 9.16
C LEU A 376 0.09 -2.22 10.03
N THR A 377 -0.30 -2.41 11.30
CA THR A 377 0.36 -3.37 12.19
C THR A 377 0.18 -4.81 11.69
N GLU A 378 -0.99 -5.16 11.16
CA GLU A 378 -1.24 -6.49 10.60
C GLU A 378 -0.32 -6.82 9.41
N GLN A 379 0.16 -5.81 8.66
CA GLN A 379 1.12 -5.98 7.58
C GLN A 379 2.52 -6.37 8.09
N TRP A 380 2.81 -6.03 9.36
CA TRP A 380 4.10 -6.23 10.03
C TRP A 380 4.13 -7.38 11.02
N ASP A 381 2.97 -7.94 11.38
CA ASP A 381 2.92 -9.11 12.24
C ASP A 381 3.88 -10.15 11.64
N VAL A 382 4.60 -10.94 12.41
CA VAL A 382 5.28 -12.11 11.86
C VAL A 382 4.92 -13.16 12.86
N GLN A 383 4.01 -14.07 12.51
CA GLN A 383 3.75 -15.25 13.33
C GLN A 383 5.08 -15.98 13.44
N ILE A 384 5.81 -15.75 14.55
CA ILE A 384 7.05 -16.42 14.87
C ILE A 384 6.62 -17.81 15.34
N GLU A 385 6.73 -18.79 14.44
CA GLU A 385 6.67 -20.19 14.80
C GLU A 385 7.83 -20.43 15.78
N THR A 386 7.50 -20.49 17.08
CA THR A 386 8.46 -20.88 18.10
C THR A 386 8.79 -22.34 17.86
N SER A 387 10.08 -22.64 17.71
CA SER A 387 10.57 -24.01 17.62
C SER A 387 10.07 -24.79 18.86
N PRO A 388 9.58 -26.04 18.70
CA PRO A 388 9.11 -26.84 19.82
C PRO A 388 10.32 -27.24 20.68
N GLY A 389 10.67 -26.42 21.67
CA GLY A 389 11.81 -26.73 22.53
C GLY A 389 12.20 -25.73 23.60
N SER A 390 11.80 -24.45 23.53
CA SER A 390 12.14 -23.49 24.59
C SER A 390 10.89 -23.05 25.34
N GLY A 391 10.51 -23.88 26.32
CA GLY A 391 9.38 -23.61 27.19
C GLY A 391 9.71 -22.56 28.24
N THR A 392 8.80 -21.60 28.39
CA THR A 392 8.34 -21.13 29.70
C THR A 392 6.98 -20.45 29.51
N PHE A 393 5.94 -21.26 29.35
CA PHE A 393 4.56 -20.82 29.53
C PHE A 393 4.25 -20.83 31.02
N ILE A 394 3.96 -19.66 31.59
CA ILE A 394 3.09 -19.59 32.77
C ILE A 394 1.67 -19.50 32.23
N ALA A 395 1.01 -20.66 32.09
CA ALA A 395 -0.42 -20.72 31.92
C ALA A 395 -1.09 -20.54 33.30
N SER A 396 -2.14 -19.72 33.38
CA SER A 396 -3.12 -19.81 34.47
C SER A 396 -4.36 -20.56 33.96
N PRO A 397 -5.06 -21.30 34.83
CA PRO A 397 -6.02 -22.32 34.42
C PRO A 397 -7.44 -21.76 34.28
N SER A 398 -8.17 -22.23 33.27
CA SER A 398 -9.64 -22.16 33.29
C SER A 398 -10.24 -23.41 32.67
N ASP A 399 -11.15 -24.02 33.42
CA ASP A 399 -11.84 -25.28 33.21
C ASP A 399 -12.87 -25.21 32.07
N ASP A 400 -12.55 -25.77 30.90
CA ASP A 400 -13.54 -26.39 29.99
C ASP A 400 -12.81 -27.24 28.92
N PRO A 401 -12.81 -28.58 29.00
CA PRO A 401 -12.02 -29.43 28.09
C PRO A 401 -12.54 -29.44 26.64
N ASP A 402 -13.77 -28.99 26.38
CA ASP A 402 -14.39 -29.03 25.04
C ASP A 402 -14.35 -27.67 24.32
N ALA A 403 -14.05 -26.56 25.00
CA ALA A 403 -13.98 -25.22 24.40
C ALA A 403 -12.61 -24.92 23.74
N VAL A 404 -11.57 -25.68 24.06
CA VAL A 404 -10.21 -25.51 23.51
C VAL A 404 -10.10 -26.04 22.07
N ALA A 405 -11.05 -26.86 21.62
CA ALA A 405 -11.04 -27.44 20.27
C ALA A 405 -11.61 -26.53 19.17
N ALA A 406 -12.32 -25.44 19.51
CA ALA A 406 -13.06 -24.64 18.53
C ALA A 406 -12.45 -23.27 18.18
N ALA A 407 -11.37 -22.85 18.86
CA ALA A 407 -10.68 -21.57 18.63
C ALA A 407 -9.39 -21.68 17.80
N THR A 408 -9.06 -22.87 17.31
CA THR A 408 -7.88 -23.13 16.44
C THR A 408 -8.32 -23.60 15.06
N ASN A 409 -9.17 -22.84 14.37
CA ASN A 409 -9.28 -23.00 12.91
C ASN A 409 -8.19 -22.16 12.24
N ASN A 410 -6.95 -22.61 12.48
CA ASN A 410 -5.76 -22.28 11.71
C ASN A 410 -5.38 -23.57 10.96
N GLU A 411 -6.20 -23.97 9.99
CA GLU A 411 -5.96 -25.15 9.12
C GLU A 411 -4.81 -24.92 8.10
N LEU A 412 -3.79 -24.17 8.50
CA LEU A 412 -2.49 -24.16 7.83
C LEU A 412 -1.33 -23.97 8.83
N SER A 413 -1.50 -24.45 10.07
CA SER A 413 -0.46 -24.47 11.11
C SER A 413 0.38 -25.74 11.15
N THR A 414 0.03 -26.74 10.37
CA THR A 414 0.93 -27.86 10.06
C THR A 414 1.51 -27.62 8.67
N PRO A 415 2.84 -27.67 8.48
CA PRO A 415 3.37 -27.73 7.12
C PRO A 415 2.67 -28.91 6.42
N PRO A 416 2.18 -28.75 5.18
CA PRO A 416 1.66 -29.90 4.43
C PRO A 416 2.72 -31.01 4.46
N PRO A 417 2.30 -32.28 4.51
CA PRO A 417 3.22 -33.41 4.61
C PRO A 417 4.36 -33.26 3.59
N LEU A 418 5.60 -33.56 4.02
CA LEU A 418 6.85 -33.37 3.26
C LEU A 418 6.82 -33.95 1.84
N GLU A 419 5.88 -34.86 1.56
CA GLU A 419 5.61 -35.46 0.24
C GLU A 419 5.12 -34.44 -0.82
N GLU A 420 4.57 -33.28 -0.43
CA GLU A 420 4.12 -32.24 -1.37
C GLU A 420 5.13 -31.10 -1.59
N ASN A 421 6.18 -30.97 -0.75
CA ASN A 421 7.13 -29.86 -0.83
C ASN A 421 8.37 -30.22 -1.67
N VAL A 422 8.13 -30.52 -2.95
CA VAL A 422 9.15 -30.88 -3.95
C VAL A 422 10.27 -29.83 -4.03
N LEU A 423 9.94 -28.55 -3.82
CA LEU A 423 10.91 -27.46 -3.80
C LEU A 423 11.88 -27.59 -2.63
N LEU A 424 11.40 -27.85 -1.41
CA LEU A 424 12.26 -28.02 -0.24
C LEU A 424 13.21 -29.20 -0.43
N GLY A 425 12.71 -30.36 -0.87
CA GLY A 425 13.56 -31.53 -1.14
C GLY A 425 14.69 -31.24 -2.12
N LYS A 426 14.39 -30.52 -3.20
CA LYS A 426 15.41 -30.07 -4.18
C LYS A 426 16.41 -29.09 -3.58
N LEU A 427 15.96 -28.08 -2.84
CA LEU A 427 16.85 -27.11 -2.20
C LEU A 427 17.80 -27.79 -1.21
N LEU A 428 17.30 -28.71 -0.39
CA LEU A 428 18.13 -29.46 0.56
C LEU A 428 19.12 -30.42 -0.12
N SER A 429 18.78 -30.94 -1.31
CA SER A 429 19.69 -31.78 -2.10
C SER A 429 20.96 -31.06 -2.57
N TYR A 430 20.95 -29.72 -2.58
CA TYR A 430 22.09 -28.91 -2.98
C TYR A 430 23.14 -28.72 -1.88
N ILE A 431 22.83 -29.14 -0.65
CA ILE A 431 23.78 -29.15 0.47
C ILE A 431 24.90 -30.15 0.13
N PRO A 432 26.17 -29.73 0.08
CA PRO A 432 27.28 -30.63 -0.17
C PRO A 432 27.35 -31.71 0.93
N THR A 433 27.15 -32.97 0.55
CA THR A 433 27.31 -34.11 1.46
C THR A 433 28.78 -34.53 1.52
N PRO A 434 29.35 -34.80 2.71
CA PRO A 434 30.76 -35.21 2.86
C PRO A 434 31.16 -36.56 2.21
N SER A 435 30.29 -37.23 1.45
CA SER A 435 30.38 -38.68 1.22
C SER A 435 30.32 -39.17 -0.23
N MET A 436 30.37 -38.33 -1.28
CA MET A 436 30.46 -38.88 -2.64
C MET A 436 31.40 -38.07 -3.53
N TYR A 437 32.33 -38.82 -4.14
CA TYR A 437 33.33 -38.42 -5.15
C TYR A 437 34.66 -37.89 -4.60
N GLY A 438 35.56 -38.83 -4.33
CA GLY A 438 36.97 -38.64 -4.66
C GLY A 438 37.10 -38.76 -6.19
N GLY A 439 37.45 -37.66 -6.85
CA GLY A 439 37.65 -37.63 -8.29
C GLY A 439 37.41 -36.25 -8.89
N GLU A 440 38.52 -35.65 -9.29
CA GLU A 440 38.66 -34.47 -10.17
C GLU A 440 38.54 -33.07 -9.53
N GLU A 441 39.52 -32.27 -9.92
CA GLU A 441 39.94 -30.99 -9.36
C GLU A 441 38.88 -29.91 -9.58
N GLY A 442 37.94 -29.80 -8.65
CA GLY A 442 37.09 -28.62 -8.47
C GLY A 442 36.95 -28.35 -6.98
N GLU A 443 37.10 -27.09 -6.55
CA GLU A 443 36.92 -26.66 -5.16
C GLU A 443 35.67 -27.30 -4.54
N VAL A 444 35.86 -28.33 -3.71
CA VAL A 444 34.77 -28.96 -2.98
C VAL A 444 34.39 -28.01 -1.86
N GLU A 445 33.41 -27.15 -2.13
CA GLU A 445 32.87 -26.19 -1.17
C GLU A 445 32.22 -26.99 -0.01
N THR A 446 32.97 -27.21 1.07
CA THR A 446 32.48 -27.94 2.25
C THR A 446 31.86 -26.94 3.22
N TRP A 447 30.55 -27.08 3.47
CA TRP A 447 29.85 -26.21 4.41
C TRP A 447 30.13 -26.64 5.85
N THR A 448 30.22 -25.69 6.76
CA THR A 448 30.23 -25.94 8.21
C THR A 448 28.86 -26.42 8.68
N ALA A 449 28.79 -26.99 9.90
CA ALA A 449 27.51 -27.38 10.49
C ALA A 449 26.56 -26.18 10.65
N ARG A 450 27.12 -25.01 11.01
CA ARG A 450 26.38 -23.75 11.16
C ARG A 450 25.85 -23.24 9.82
N GLU A 451 26.63 -23.29 8.74
CA GLU A 451 26.16 -22.90 7.41
C GLU A 451 25.04 -23.80 6.91
N ARG A 452 25.14 -25.13 7.13
CA ARG A 452 24.07 -26.07 6.80
C ARG A 452 22.79 -25.78 7.56
N GLU A 453 22.87 -25.50 8.85
CA GLU A 453 21.71 -25.16 9.69
C GLU A 453 21.03 -23.88 9.19
N ILE A 454 21.81 -22.80 8.99
CA ILE A 454 21.31 -21.51 8.50
C ILE A 454 20.67 -21.66 7.12
N TYR A 455 21.32 -22.38 6.19
CA TYR A 455 20.79 -22.64 4.86
C TYR A 455 19.49 -23.44 4.92
N THR A 456 19.44 -24.51 5.73
CA THR A 456 18.27 -25.38 5.86
C THR A 456 17.06 -24.61 6.39
N ASP A 457 17.24 -23.78 7.41
CA ASP A 457 16.19 -22.91 7.94
C ASP A 457 15.72 -21.91 6.87
N ALA A 458 16.65 -21.23 6.18
CA ALA A 458 16.32 -20.28 5.13
C ALA A 458 15.60 -20.91 3.93
N ALA A 459 16.01 -22.12 3.51
CA ALA A 459 15.39 -22.88 2.44
C ALA A 459 14.00 -23.38 2.83
N THR A 460 13.83 -23.84 4.07
CA THR A 460 12.53 -24.23 4.63
C THR A 460 11.56 -23.06 4.60
N ARG A 461 11.98 -21.89 5.13
CA ARG A 461 11.18 -20.66 5.10
C ARG A 461 10.82 -20.22 3.69
N LEU A 462 11.77 -20.33 2.74
CA LEU A 462 11.51 -19.99 1.34
C LEU A 462 10.49 -20.94 0.70
N SER A 463 10.60 -22.24 0.97
CA SER A 463 9.64 -23.22 0.43
C SER A 463 8.22 -22.97 0.93
N ILE A 464 8.08 -22.66 2.23
CA ILE A 464 6.81 -22.25 2.85
C ILE A 464 6.32 -20.94 2.20
N ALA A 465 7.22 -20.04 1.83
CA ALA A 465 6.87 -18.81 1.14
C ALA A 465 6.14 -19.06 -0.18
N PHE A 466 6.69 -19.95 -1.00
CA PHE A 466 6.08 -20.33 -2.27
C PHE A 466 4.70 -20.97 -2.06
N LEU A 467 4.55 -21.86 -1.07
CA LEU A 467 3.26 -22.48 -0.74
C LEU A 467 2.21 -21.44 -0.29
N LYS A 468 2.58 -20.52 0.61
CA LYS A 468 1.69 -19.46 1.09
C LYS A 468 1.25 -18.53 -0.05
N LEU A 469 2.19 -18.11 -0.90
CA LEU A 469 1.90 -17.24 -2.03
C LEU A 469 1.08 -17.94 -3.13
N ARG A 470 1.22 -19.26 -3.27
CA ARG A 470 0.35 -20.07 -4.14
C ARG A 470 -1.09 -20.08 -3.61
N ALA A 471 -1.28 -20.28 -2.31
CA ALA A 471 -2.59 -20.28 -1.68
C ALA A 471 -3.31 -18.91 -1.78
N LEU A 472 -2.56 -17.80 -1.75
CA LEU A 472 -3.09 -16.45 -1.92
C LEU A 472 -3.52 -16.12 -3.37
N GLY A 473 -3.04 -16.87 -4.35
CA GLY A 473 -3.39 -16.69 -5.77
C GLY A 473 -3.03 -15.30 -6.31
N GLY A 474 -4.00 -14.62 -6.94
CA GLY A 474 -3.82 -13.30 -7.56
C GLY A 474 -3.85 -12.10 -6.59
N HIS A 475 -4.02 -12.33 -5.29
CA HIS A 475 -4.17 -11.27 -4.29
C HIS A 475 -2.87 -10.95 -3.51
N VAL A 476 -1.70 -11.33 -4.03
CA VAL A 476 -0.41 -11.10 -3.39
C VAL A 476 -0.08 -9.60 -3.34
N SER A 477 0.12 -9.06 -2.13
CA SER A 477 0.57 -7.69 -1.92
C SER A 477 2.09 -7.57 -1.83
N ALA A 478 2.58 -6.35 -2.00
CA ALA A 478 3.97 -5.98 -1.79
C ALA A 478 4.49 -6.38 -0.40
N TRP A 479 3.64 -6.23 0.62
CA TRP A 479 3.98 -6.54 2.01
C TRP A 479 4.00 -8.04 2.30
N ASP A 480 3.18 -8.84 1.63
CA ASP A 480 3.23 -10.31 1.75
C ASP A 480 4.59 -10.84 1.31
N VAL A 481 5.10 -10.34 0.17
CA VAL A 481 6.41 -10.74 -0.36
C VAL A 481 7.56 -10.37 0.59
N LEU A 482 7.50 -9.20 1.21
CA LEU A 482 8.50 -8.76 2.19
C LEU A 482 8.44 -9.58 3.50
N ARG A 483 7.22 -9.82 4.02
CA ARG A 483 6.98 -10.44 5.32
C ARG A 483 7.31 -11.94 5.33
N ILE A 484 7.03 -12.63 4.22
CA ILE A 484 7.02 -14.09 4.21
C ILE A 484 8.43 -14.70 4.24
N TRP A 485 9.45 -14.05 3.63
CA TRP A 485 10.82 -14.56 3.66
C TRP A 485 11.84 -13.54 4.20
N PRO A 486 12.04 -12.34 3.61
CA PRO A 486 13.05 -11.39 4.07
C PRO A 486 12.98 -11.02 5.55
N LEU A 487 11.79 -10.72 6.08
CA LEU A 487 11.58 -10.38 7.49
C LEU A 487 11.82 -11.57 8.44
N ARG A 488 11.77 -12.80 7.94
CA ARG A 488 11.90 -14.03 8.75
C ARG A 488 13.31 -14.62 8.77
N LEU A 489 14.23 -14.08 7.98
CA LEU A 489 15.60 -14.60 7.96
C LEU A 489 16.25 -14.38 9.34
N PRO A 490 17.14 -15.28 9.81
CA PRO A 490 18.08 -15.02 10.92
C PRO A 490 19.28 -14.17 10.51
N VAL A 491 19.88 -13.41 11.44
CA VAL A 491 21.03 -12.50 11.14
C VAL A 491 22.16 -13.23 10.42
N GLY A 492 22.44 -14.48 10.80
CA GLY A 492 23.43 -15.33 10.13
C GLY A 492 23.19 -15.52 8.63
N CYS A 493 21.94 -15.49 8.14
CA CYS A 493 21.67 -15.53 6.69
C CYS A 493 22.23 -14.32 5.96
N LEU A 494 22.18 -13.12 6.57
CA LEU A 494 22.72 -11.91 5.97
C LEU A 494 24.24 -11.92 5.97
N GLU A 495 24.86 -12.46 7.02
CA GLU A 495 26.32 -12.64 7.08
C GLU A 495 26.79 -13.54 5.93
N LEU A 496 26.11 -14.67 5.71
CA LEU A 496 26.42 -15.57 4.59
C LEU A 496 26.16 -14.93 3.22
N LEU A 497 25.08 -14.16 3.06
CA LEU A 497 24.82 -13.43 1.81
C LEU A 497 25.86 -12.33 1.56
N GLY A 498 26.24 -11.58 2.59
CA GLY A 498 27.30 -10.56 2.55
C GLY A 498 28.69 -11.14 2.35
N GLY A 499 28.91 -12.41 2.74
CA GLY A 499 30.09 -13.20 2.40
C GLY A 499 30.03 -13.83 1.00
N GLY A 500 28.92 -13.70 0.29
CA GLY A 500 28.74 -14.25 -1.05
C GLY A 500 28.55 -15.77 -1.10
N HIS A 501 28.09 -16.41 -0.03
CA HIS A 501 27.88 -17.86 0.03
C HIS A 501 26.94 -18.35 -1.09
N MET A 502 27.41 -19.30 -1.91
CA MET A 502 26.73 -19.71 -3.15
C MET A 502 25.31 -20.26 -2.90
N GLY A 503 25.14 -21.08 -1.86
CA GLY A 503 23.82 -21.59 -1.49
C GLY A 503 22.85 -20.47 -1.11
N MET A 504 23.32 -19.45 -0.41
CA MET A 504 22.42 -18.37 0.02
C MET A 504 22.04 -17.45 -1.15
N LEU A 505 22.99 -17.19 -2.05
CA LEU A 505 22.71 -16.50 -3.32
C LEU A 505 21.71 -17.27 -4.18
N LEU A 506 21.76 -18.60 -4.20
CA LEU A 506 20.77 -19.44 -4.88
C LEU A 506 19.36 -19.20 -4.31
N LEU A 507 19.19 -19.22 -2.98
CA LEU A 507 17.91 -18.93 -2.33
C LEU A 507 17.41 -17.52 -2.65
N LEU A 508 18.30 -16.53 -2.66
CA LEU A 508 17.97 -15.16 -3.04
C LEU A 508 17.52 -15.05 -4.51
N GLY A 509 18.13 -15.81 -5.41
CA GLY A 509 17.70 -15.92 -6.81
C GLY A 509 16.31 -16.53 -6.96
N HIS A 510 15.96 -17.53 -6.15
CA HIS A 510 14.59 -18.05 -6.11
C HIS A 510 13.61 -17.03 -5.52
N TYR A 511 13.98 -16.32 -4.46
CA TYR A 511 13.17 -15.24 -3.91
C TYR A 511 12.95 -14.11 -4.94
N ALA A 512 13.92 -13.81 -5.81
CA ALA A 512 13.72 -12.83 -6.88
C ALA A 512 12.51 -13.18 -7.77
N ARG A 513 12.21 -14.47 -7.99
CA ARG A 513 11.01 -14.91 -8.71
C ARG A 513 9.71 -14.59 -7.97
N ILE A 514 9.70 -14.69 -6.63
CA ILE A 514 8.58 -14.22 -5.81
C ILE A 514 8.39 -12.71 -6.00
N LEU A 515 9.49 -11.96 -5.97
CA LEU A 515 9.48 -10.51 -6.12
C LEU A 515 8.90 -10.05 -7.47
N ARG A 516 9.07 -10.86 -8.53
CA ARG A 516 8.44 -10.60 -9.84
C ARG A 516 6.91 -10.55 -9.80
N ARG A 517 6.27 -11.21 -8.83
CA ARG A 517 4.79 -11.18 -8.69
C ARG A 517 4.26 -9.80 -8.29
N VAL A 518 5.11 -8.92 -7.75
CA VAL A 518 4.75 -7.56 -7.31
C VAL A 518 5.43 -6.48 -8.14
N GLU A 519 5.94 -6.81 -9.35
CA GLU A 519 6.56 -5.82 -10.25
C GLU A 519 5.59 -4.74 -10.74
N GLY A 520 4.28 -4.96 -10.63
CA GLY A 520 3.28 -3.92 -10.90
C GLY A 520 3.25 -2.79 -9.87
N VAL A 521 3.89 -2.96 -8.70
CA VAL A 521 3.96 -1.96 -7.64
C VAL A 521 5.13 -1.01 -7.92
N TRP A 522 4.86 0.30 -7.96
CA TRP A 522 5.80 1.31 -8.47
C TRP A 522 7.19 1.30 -7.79
N PHE A 523 7.23 1.03 -6.48
CA PHE A 523 8.49 0.96 -5.73
C PHE A 523 9.21 -0.39 -5.87
N PHE A 524 8.54 -1.46 -6.33
CA PHE A 524 9.14 -2.76 -6.63
C PHE A 524 9.38 -3.04 -8.13
N GLY A 525 8.89 -2.18 -9.02
CA GLY A 525 8.89 -2.47 -10.46
C GLY A 525 10.28 -2.76 -11.00
N GLY A 526 10.51 -3.95 -11.56
CA GLY A 526 11.80 -4.39 -12.10
C GLY A 526 12.88 -4.75 -11.07
N GLU A 527 12.58 -4.73 -9.77
CA GLU A 527 13.52 -5.12 -8.72
C GLU A 527 13.76 -6.64 -8.70
N GLY A 528 12.73 -7.44 -9.00
CA GLY A 528 12.87 -8.90 -9.16
C GLY A 528 13.87 -9.24 -10.27
N ALA A 529 13.67 -8.67 -11.47
CA ALA A 529 14.59 -8.84 -12.59
C ALA A 529 16.01 -8.32 -12.30
N ARG A 530 16.15 -7.19 -11.59
CA ARG A 530 17.46 -6.65 -11.19
C ARG A 530 18.17 -7.62 -10.25
N LEU A 531 17.50 -8.05 -9.18
CA LEU A 531 18.04 -8.96 -8.18
C LEU A 531 18.46 -10.29 -8.80
N GLU A 532 17.64 -10.84 -9.69
CA GLU A 532 17.97 -12.05 -10.45
C GLU A 532 19.24 -11.87 -11.29
N ARG A 533 19.39 -10.73 -11.99
CA ARG A 533 20.60 -10.42 -12.77
C ARG A 533 21.85 -10.32 -11.89
N VAL A 534 21.75 -9.64 -10.74
CA VAL A 534 22.85 -9.51 -9.78
C VAL A 534 23.28 -10.88 -9.26
N VAL A 535 22.32 -11.71 -8.86
CA VAL A 535 22.57 -13.08 -8.38
C VAL A 535 23.21 -13.92 -9.49
N MET A 536 22.65 -13.93 -10.70
CA MET A 536 23.18 -14.68 -11.85
C MET A 536 24.61 -14.28 -12.23
N GLY A 537 24.93 -12.98 -12.10
CA GLY A 537 26.28 -12.46 -12.34
C GLY A 537 27.31 -12.99 -11.33
N ARG A 538 26.89 -13.30 -10.10
CA ARG A 538 27.75 -13.71 -8.98
C ARG A 538 27.82 -15.22 -8.75
N LEU A 539 26.76 -15.97 -9.09
CA LEU A 539 26.78 -17.44 -9.01
C LEU A 539 27.88 -18.02 -9.90
N ARG A 540 28.58 -19.04 -9.40
CA ARG A 540 29.72 -19.68 -10.09
C ARG A 540 29.42 -21.15 -10.42
N GLY A 541 30.01 -21.63 -11.51
CA GLY A 541 29.97 -23.05 -11.91
C GLY A 541 28.57 -23.66 -11.90
N VAL A 542 28.44 -24.80 -11.22
CA VAL A 542 27.22 -25.63 -11.12
C VAL A 542 26.04 -24.85 -10.52
N TRP A 543 26.29 -23.84 -9.68
CA TRP A 543 25.22 -23.08 -9.03
C TRP A 543 24.37 -22.25 -9.99
N ARG A 544 24.94 -21.79 -11.12
CA ARG A 544 24.15 -21.14 -12.18
C ARG A 544 23.15 -22.10 -12.80
N GLY A 545 23.58 -23.34 -13.05
CA GLY A 545 22.72 -24.40 -13.57
C GLY A 545 21.57 -24.69 -12.60
N ARG A 546 21.85 -24.85 -11.30
CA ARG A 546 20.85 -25.13 -10.26
C ARG A 546 19.75 -24.07 -10.15
N LEU A 547 20.10 -22.79 -10.34
CA LEU A 547 19.11 -21.71 -10.31
C LEU A 547 18.11 -21.80 -11.48
N VAL A 548 18.55 -22.29 -12.65
CA VAL A 548 17.74 -22.45 -13.87
C VAL A 548 17.01 -23.80 -13.91
N GLU A 549 17.63 -24.85 -13.38
CA GLU A 549 17.13 -26.24 -13.37
C GLU A 549 15.81 -26.40 -12.61
N LEU A 550 15.63 -25.62 -11.54
CA LEU A 550 14.34 -25.44 -10.90
C LEU A 550 13.43 -24.65 -11.87
N GLY A 551 12.73 -25.39 -12.72
CA GLY A 551 11.74 -24.86 -13.66
C GLY A 551 10.51 -24.32 -12.95
N ASP A 552 9.75 -23.52 -13.69
CA ASP A 552 8.50 -22.86 -13.26
C ASP A 552 7.53 -23.82 -12.54
N SER A 553 7.46 -25.09 -12.94
CA SER A 553 6.60 -26.11 -12.33
C SER A 553 6.86 -26.38 -10.84
N CYS A 554 8.04 -26.05 -10.30
CA CYS A 554 8.31 -26.16 -8.86
C CYS A 554 7.77 -24.98 -8.05
N PHE A 555 7.28 -23.94 -8.73
CA PHE A 555 6.88 -22.66 -8.12
C PHE A 555 5.41 -22.27 -8.37
N TYR A 556 4.68 -23.03 -9.22
CA TYR A 556 3.29 -22.77 -9.63
C TYR A 556 2.29 -23.80 -9.12
#